data_AF-H2PRT0-F1
#
_entry.id   AF-H2PRT0-F1
#
_cell.length_a   1.000
_cell.length_b   1.000
_cell.length_c   1.000
_cell.angle_alpha   90.00
_cell.angle_beta   90.00
_cell.angle_gamma   90.00
#
_symmetry.space_group_name_H-M   'P 1'
#
loop_
_entity.id
_entity.type
_entity.pdbx_description
1 polymer ?
#
loop_
_entity_poly.entity_id
_entity_poly.type
_entity_poly.pdbx_seq_one_letter_code
_entity_poly.pdbx_strand_id
1 'polypeptide(L)'
;MEISCPGARCPVQEQRARWERKRACTARELLETERRYQEQLGLVATYFLGILKAKGTLRPPERQALFGSWELIYGASQELLPYLEGGCWGQGLEGFCRHLELYNQFAANSERSQTTLQEQLKKNKGFRRFVRLQEGRPEFGGLQLQDLLPLPLQRLQQYENLVVALAENTGPNSPDHQQLTRAARLISETAQRVHTIGQKQKNDQHLRRVQALLSGRQAKGLTSGRWFLRQGWLLVVPPHGEPRPRMFFLFTDVLLMAKPRPPLHLLRSGTFACKALYPMAQCHLSRVFGHSGGPCGGLLSLHGNSKGFSFSLDLSEPCPKRWSLSSCPSLMRSYCLCPQTRRSCHAGTTV
;
A
#
# COMPACT_ATOMS: atom_id res chain seq x y z
N MET A 1 -23.13 67.74 -4.57
CA MET A 1 -22.65 66.85 -5.65
C MET A 1 -22.01 65.65 -4.98
N GLU A 2 -22.64 64.50 -5.13
CA GLU A 2 -22.32 63.26 -4.43
C GLU A 2 -20.92 62.76 -4.79
N ILE A 3 -20.10 62.57 -3.76
CA ILE A 3 -18.80 61.92 -3.86
C ILE A 3 -19.08 60.42 -3.97
N SER A 4 -18.85 59.87 -5.16
CA SER A 4 -18.95 58.43 -5.42
C SER A 4 -17.86 57.69 -4.63
N CYS A 5 -18.25 56.90 -3.64
CA CYS A 5 -17.34 56.02 -2.91
C CYS A 5 -16.79 54.93 -3.85
N PRO A 6 -15.46 54.75 -3.99
CA PRO A 6 -14.90 53.68 -4.81
C PRO A 6 -14.93 52.35 -4.04
N GLY A 7 -15.69 51.39 -4.56
CA GLY A 7 -15.30 49.97 -4.58
C GLY A 7 -15.20 49.24 -3.24
N ALA A 8 -16.30 49.10 -2.49
CA ALA A 8 -16.42 47.99 -1.55
C ALA A 8 -16.66 46.69 -2.35
N ARG A 9 -15.60 45.91 -2.62
CA ARG A 9 -15.74 44.60 -3.27
C ARG A 9 -16.61 43.69 -2.40
N CYS A 10 -17.64 43.10 -3.00
CA CYS A 10 -18.54 42.20 -2.27
C CYS A 10 -17.77 40.93 -1.82
N PRO A 11 -17.83 40.53 -0.54
CA PRO A 11 -17.12 39.34 -0.03
C PRO A 11 -17.38 38.06 -0.83
N VAL A 12 -18.59 37.92 -1.38
CA VAL A 12 -19.00 36.77 -2.21
C VAL A 12 -18.29 36.77 -3.58
N GLN A 13 -18.07 37.95 -4.18
CA GLN A 13 -17.34 38.08 -5.44
C GLN A 13 -15.85 37.75 -5.26
N GLU A 14 -15.26 38.16 -4.14
CA GLU A 14 -13.87 37.83 -3.82
C GLU A 14 -13.67 36.33 -3.56
N GLN A 15 -14.62 35.68 -2.90
CA GLN A 15 -14.63 34.22 -2.70
C GLN A 15 -14.76 33.47 -4.04
N ARG A 16 -15.66 33.89 -4.94
CA ARG A 16 -15.79 33.30 -6.28
C ARG A 16 -14.52 33.45 -7.10
N ALA A 17 -13.93 34.64 -7.13
CA ALA A 17 -12.66 34.90 -7.81
C ALA A 17 -11.50 34.07 -7.23
N ARG A 18 -11.55 33.72 -5.94
CA ARG A 18 -10.56 32.82 -5.32
C ARG A 18 -10.75 31.38 -5.78
N TRP A 19 -11.99 30.88 -5.86
CA TRP A 19 -12.30 29.53 -6.35
C TRP A 19 -11.97 29.36 -7.83
N GLU A 20 -12.29 30.35 -8.66
CA GLU A 20 -11.93 30.36 -10.09
C GLU A 20 -10.41 30.32 -10.29
N ARG A 21 -9.65 31.08 -9.50
CA ARG A 21 -8.18 31.02 -9.52
C ARG A 21 -7.66 29.64 -9.14
N LYS A 22 -8.21 29.02 -8.08
CA LYS A 22 -7.85 27.65 -7.69
C LYS A 22 -8.18 26.63 -8.78
N ARG A 23 -9.36 26.73 -9.40
CA ARG A 23 -9.77 25.88 -10.53
C ARG A 23 -8.79 26.03 -11.69
N ALA A 24 -8.46 27.25 -12.07
CA ALA A 24 -7.54 27.52 -13.17
C ALA A 24 -6.13 26.97 -12.91
N CYS A 25 -5.60 27.14 -11.69
CA CYS A 25 -4.31 26.54 -11.31
C CYS A 25 -4.35 25.01 -11.36
N THR A 26 -5.39 24.39 -10.78
CA THR A 26 -5.54 22.93 -10.76
C THR A 26 -5.68 22.35 -12.17
N ALA A 27 -6.47 23.01 -13.02
CA ALA A 27 -6.66 22.64 -14.42
C ALA A 27 -5.33 22.73 -15.21
N ARG A 28 -4.59 23.82 -15.03
CA ARG A 28 -3.28 24.02 -15.65
C ARG A 28 -2.29 22.95 -15.19
N GLU A 29 -2.22 22.67 -13.90
CA GLU A 29 -1.36 21.63 -13.33
C GLU A 29 -1.72 20.25 -13.90
N LEU A 30 -3.01 19.92 -13.97
CA LEU A 30 -3.49 18.66 -14.55
C LEU A 30 -3.02 18.48 -16.00
N LEU A 31 -3.14 19.52 -16.83
CA LEU A 31 -2.71 19.49 -18.23
C LEU A 31 -1.19 19.40 -18.38
N GLU A 32 -0.43 20.25 -17.68
CA GLU A 32 1.04 20.25 -17.76
C GLU A 32 1.61 18.90 -17.31
N THR A 33 1.08 18.35 -16.22
CA THR A 33 1.50 17.04 -15.73
C THR A 33 1.02 15.89 -16.62
N GLU A 34 -0.12 16.03 -17.31
CA GLU A 34 -0.58 15.02 -18.27
C GLU A 34 0.32 14.94 -19.50
N ARG A 35 0.73 16.08 -20.06
CA ARG A 35 1.68 16.13 -21.18
C ARG A 35 2.97 15.41 -20.84
N ARG A 36 3.56 15.73 -19.70
CA ARG A 36 4.78 15.07 -19.21
C ARG A 36 4.57 13.57 -19.00
N TYR A 37 3.44 13.17 -18.41
CA TYR A 37 3.13 11.76 -18.21
C TYR A 37 3.02 11.01 -19.55
N GLN A 38 2.30 11.59 -20.53
CA GLN A 38 2.14 11.02 -21.86
C GLN A 38 3.49 10.91 -22.60
N GLU A 39 4.34 11.93 -22.52
CA GLU A 39 5.70 11.90 -23.07
C GLU A 39 6.50 10.72 -22.49
N GLN A 40 6.49 10.55 -21.17
CA GLN A 40 7.19 9.45 -20.49
C GLN A 40 6.62 8.07 -20.88
N LEU A 41 5.29 7.95 -21.02
CA LEU A 41 4.67 6.74 -21.53
C LEU A 41 5.10 6.43 -22.97
N GLY A 42 5.15 7.47 -23.81
CA GLY A 42 5.55 7.42 -25.22
C GLY A 42 7.00 6.99 -25.40
N LEU A 43 7.91 7.43 -24.52
CA LEU A 43 9.30 6.97 -24.51
C LEU A 43 9.40 5.45 -24.34
N VAL A 44 8.67 4.89 -23.38
CA VAL A 44 8.67 3.43 -23.15
C VAL A 44 7.97 2.69 -24.29
N ALA A 45 6.84 3.22 -24.79
CA ALA A 45 6.13 2.63 -25.92
C ALA A 45 7.01 2.55 -27.18
N THR A 46 7.75 3.62 -27.47
CA THR A 46 8.56 3.73 -28.69
C THR A 46 9.87 2.97 -28.57
N TYR A 47 10.68 3.30 -27.57
CA TYR A 47 12.07 2.82 -27.48
C TYR A 47 12.21 1.45 -26.82
N PHE A 48 11.26 1.06 -25.97
CA PHE A 48 11.25 -0.28 -25.39
C PHE A 48 10.29 -1.19 -26.15
N LEU A 49 8.99 -0.92 -26.12
CA LEU A 49 7.99 -1.85 -26.67
C LEU A 49 8.11 -2.00 -28.19
N GLY A 50 8.21 -0.90 -28.94
CA GLY A 50 8.38 -0.91 -30.39
C GLY A 50 9.64 -1.66 -30.83
N ILE A 51 10.78 -1.35 -30.22
CA ILE A 51 12.06 -1.98 -30.59
C ILE A 51 12.13 -3.44 -30.12
N LEU A 52 11.60 -3.78 -28.94
CA LEU A 52 11.53 -5.17 -28.48
C LEU A 52 10.61 -6.03 -29.36
N LYS A 53 9.55 -5.45 -29.92
CA LYS A 53 8.70 -6.11 -30.92
C LYS A 53 9.44 -6.38 -32.22
N ALA A 54 10.20 -5.40 -32.72
CA ALA A 54 10.94 -5.53 -33.97
C ALA A 54 12.16 -6.47 -33.86
N LYS A 55 12.96 -6.36 -32.78
CA LYS A 55 14.21 -7.12 -32.63
C LYS A 55 14.05 -8.51 -32.02
N GLY A 56 12.92 -8.79 -31.37
CA GLY A 56 12.68 -10.10 -30.72
C GLY A 56 13.60 -10.41 -29.53
N THR A 57 14.27 -9.40 -28.95
CA THR A 57 15.22 -9.57 -27.81
C THR A 57 14.56 -10.19 -26.57
N LEU A 58 13.23 -10.05 -26.44
CA LEU A 58 12.43 -10.54 -25.33
C LEU A 58 11.22 -11.30 -25.89
N ARG A 59 10.93 -12.48 -25.31
CA ARG A 59 9.82 -13.31 -25.82
C ARG A 59 8.47 -12.63 -25.55
N PRO A 60 7.44 -12.85 -26.38
CA PRO A 60 6.11 -12.29 -26.16
C PRO A 60 5.54 -12.46 -24.74
N PRO A 61 5.60 -13.64 -24.08
CA PRO A 61 5.07 -13.78 -22.73
C PRO A 61 5.85 -13.00 -21.67
N GLU A 62 7.17 -12.87 -21.83
CA GLU A 62 8.02 -12.09 -20.92
C GLU A 62 7.79 -10.60 -21.11
N ARG A 63 7.60 -10.16 -22.36
CA ARG A 63 7.23 -8.78 -22.69
C ARG A 63 5.85 -8.41 -22.11
N GLN A 64 4.86 -9.30 -22.25
CA GLN A 64 3.54 -9.11 -21.66
C GLN A 64 3.60 -9.07 -20.13
N ALA A 65 4.39 -9.94 -19.51
CA ALA A 65 4.59 -9.93 -18.06
C ALA A 65 5.26 -8.64 -17.57
N LEU A 66 6.21 -8.09 -18.35
CA LEU A 66 6.95 -6.89 -18.01
C LEU A 66 6.11 -5.60 -18.15
N PHE A 67 5.44 -5.41 -19.29
CA PHE A 67 4.76 -4.15 -19.60
C PHE A 67 3.24 -4.19 -19.36
N GLY A 68 2.62 -5.36 -19.30
CA GLY A 68 1.19 -5.50 -19.04
C GLY A 68 0.32 -4.68 -19.99
N SER A 69 -0.54 -3.82 -19.42
CA SER A 69 -1.47 -2.93 -20.15
C SER A 69 -0.85 -1.58 -20.55
N TRP A 70 0.49 -1.43 -20.57
CA TRP A 70 1.17 -0.15 -20.85
C TRP A 70 0.68 0.55 -22.13
N GLU A 71 0.61 -0.17 -23.25
CA GLU A 71 0.18 0.41 -24.54
C GLU A 71 -1.26 0.89 -24.51
N LEU A 72 -2.13 0.19 -23.79
CA LEU A 72 -3.53 0.58 -23.62
C LEU A 72 -3.66 1.82 -22.74
N ILE A 73 -2.85 1.91 -21.67
CA ILE A 73 -2.81 3.10 -20.80
C ILE A 73 -2.26 4.31 -21.59
N TYR A 74 -1.24 4.10 -22.42
CA TYR A 74 -0.73 5.13 -23.31
C TYR A 74 -1.79 5.62 -24.30
N GLY A 75 -2.51 4.71 -24.95
CA GLY A 75 -3.64 5.06 -25.82
C GLY A 75 -4.72 5.85 -25.08
N ALA A 76 -5.10 5.45 -23.86
CA ALA A 76 -6.08 6.17 -23.06
C ALA A 76 -5.62 7.60 -22.70
N SER A 77 -4.33 7.81 -22.42
CA SER A 77 -3.77 9.16 -22.21
C SER A 77 -3.75 9.98 -23.49
N GLN A 78 -3.49 9.35 -24.65
CA GLN A 78 -3.59 9.99 -25.98
C GLN A 78 -5.01 10.44 -26.31
N GLU A 79 -6.02 9.67 -25.93
CA GLU A 79 -7.42 10.04 -26.11
C GLU A 79 -7.86 11.17 -25.16
N LEU A 80 -7.33 11.20 -23.92
CA LEU A 80 -7.68 12.21 -22.92
C LEU A 80 -7.08 13.59 -23.24
N LEU A 81 -5.83 13.64 -23.70
CA LEU A 81 -5.08 14.90 -23.81
C LEU A 81 -5.76 15.98 -24.67
N PRO A 82 -6.32 15.68 -25.87
CA PRO A 82 -7.01 16.69 -26.69
C PRO A 82 -8.18 17.37 -25.98
N TYR A 83 -8.92 16.64 -25.13
CA TYR A 83 -10.00 17.23 -24.34
C TYR A 83 -9.49 18.19 -23.27
N LEU A 84 -8.38 17.86 -22.63
CA LEU A 84 -7.75 18.74 -21.63
C LEU A 84 -7.19 20.01 -22.28
N GLU A 85 -6.60 19.89 -23.47
CA GLU A 85 -6.10 21.01 -24.26
C GLU A 85 -7.23 21.92 -24.75
N GLY A 86 -8.37 21.34 -25.14
CA GLY A 86 -9.59 22.07 -25.51
C GLY A 86 -10.37 22.65 -24.34
N GLY A 87 -9.96 22.38 -23.08
CA GLY A 87 -10.67 22.83 -21.89
C GLY A 87 -12.00 22.10 -21.62
N CYS A 88 -12.24 20.98 -22.29
CA CYS A 88 -13.43 20.12 -22.12
C CYS A 88 -13.22 19.13 -20.95
N TRP A 89 -12.96 19.65 -19.75
CA TRP A 89 -12.54 18.86 -18.58
C TRP A 89 -13.55 17.79 -18.19
N GLY A 90 -14.83 18.15 -18.09
CA GLY A 90 -15.89 17.22 -17.70
C GLY A 90 -16.01 16.05 -18.66
N GLN A 91 -16.19 16.35 -19.96
CA GLN A 91 -16.30 15.34 -21.01
C GLN A 91 -15.05 14.45 -21.13
N GLY A 92 -13.85 15.04 -21.10
CA GLY A 92 -12.60 14.30 -21.23
C GLY A 92 -12.38 13.32 -20.08
N LEU A 93 -12.51 13.79 -18.84
CA LEU A 93 -12.30 12.96 -17.65
C LEU A 93 -13.38 11.89 -17.47
N GLU A 94 -14.64 12.21 -17.81
CA GLU A 94 -15.72 11.22 -17.82
C GLU A 94 -15.49 10.13 -18.87
N GLY A 95 -15.04 10.49 -20.08
CA GLY A 95 -14.64 9.54 -21.11
C GLY A 95 -13.47 8.65 -20.66
N PHE A 96 -12.46 9.25 -20.03
CA PHE A 96 -11.30 8.54 -19.50
C PHE A 96 -11.66 7.51 -18.42
N CYS A 97 -12.74 7.71 -17.66
CA CYS A 97 -13.17 6.77 -16.62
C CYS A 97 -13.41 5.35 -17.14
N ARG A 98 -13.72 5.18 -18.43
CA ARG A 98 -13.88 3.87 -19.08
C ARG A 98 -12.59 3.04 -19.10
N HIS A 99 -11.44 3.71 -18.99
CA HIS A 99 -10.10 3.13 -19.01
C HIS A 99 -9.55 2.83 -17.60
N LEU A 100 -10.27 3.16 -16.53
CA LEU A 100 -9.79 2.96 -15.15
C LEU A 100 -9.50 1.49 -14.81
N GLU A 101 -10.19 0.55 -15.46
CA GLU A 101 -9.94 -0.88 -15.28
C GLU A 101 -8.53 -1.29 -15.74
N LEU A 102 -7.92 -0.56 -16.68
CA LEU A 102 -6.55 -0.79 -17.10
C LEU A 102 -5.55 -0.59 -15.95
N TYR A 103 -5.83 0.34 -15.04
CA TYR A 103 -4.99 0.60 -13.87
C TYR A 103 -5.14 -0.49 -12.81
N ASN A 104 -6.34 -1.06 -12.63
CA ASN A 104 -6.55 -2.24 -11.78
C ASN A 104 -5.72 -3.43 -12.28
N GLN A 105 -5.77 -3.70 -13.59
CA GLN A 105 -4.99 -4.75 -14.24
C GLN A 105 -3.48 -4.49 -14.11
N PHE A 106 -3.05 -3.24 -14.31
CA PHE A 106 -1.65 -2.84 -14.18
C PHE A 106 -1.14 -3.04 -12.74
N ALA A 107 -1.94 -2.65 -11.74
CA ALA A 107 -1.64 -2.88 -10.34
C ALA A 107 -1.52 -4.38 -10.02
N ALA A 108 -2.44 -5.19 -10.52
CA ALA A 108 -2.41 -6.64 -10.36
C ALA A 108 -1.16 -7.30 -10.98
N ASN A 109 -0.59 -6.72 -12.04
CA ASN A 109 0.63 -7.19 -12.70
C ASN A 109 1.93 -6.59 -12.12
N SER A 110 1.86 -5.60 -11.23
CA SER A 110 3.05 -4.84 -10.79
C SER A 110 4.18 -5.69 -10.18
N GLU A 111 3.87 -6.63 -9.27
CA GLU A 111 4.88 -7.54 -8.69
C GLU A 111 5.51 -8.45 -9.76
N ARG A 112 4.68 -8.95 -10.69
CA ARG A 112 5.13 -9.80 -11.80
C ARG A 112 6.04 -9.03 -12.76
N SER A 113 5.69 -7.79 -13.07
CA SER A 113 6.50 -6.88 -13.90
C SER A 113 7.88 -6.66 -13.27
N GLN A 114 7.94 -6.26 -12.00
CA GLN A 114 9.20 -6.05 -11.29
C GLN A 114 10.05 -7.31 -11.24
N THR A 115 9.46 -8.45 -10.89
CA THR A 115 10.18 -9.73 -10.83
C THR A 115 10.73 -10.12 -12.19
N THR A 116 9.92 -9.99 -13.25
CA THR A 116 10.33 -10.29 -14.63
C THR A 116 11.47 -9.37 -15.08
N LEU A 117 11.41 -8.07 -14.76
CA LEU A 117 12.50 -7.13 -15.06
C LEU A 117 13.82 -7.60 -14.43
N GLN A 118 13.80 -7.88 -13.13
CA GLN A 118 15.00 -8.28 -12.39
C GLN A 118 15.57 -9.61 -12.90
N GLU A 119 14.69 -10.58 -13.20
CA GLU A 119 15.10 -11.85 -13.77
C GLU A 119 15.72 -11.71 -15.16
N GLN A 120 15.11 -10.91 -16.05
CA GLN A 120 15.60 -10.72 -17.41
C GLN A 120 16.90 -9.91 -17.42
N LEU A 121 17.03 -8.90 -16.57
CA LEU A 121 18.31 -8.21 -16.37
C LEU A 121 19.38 -9.19 -15.90
N LYS A 122 19.07 -10.09 -14.96
CA LYS A 122 20.03 -11.07 -14.42
C LYS A 122 20.43 -12.13 -15.46
N LYS A 123 19.46 -12.76 -16.12
CA LYS A 123 19.65 -13.96 -16.96
C LYS A 123 19.98 -13.62 -18.42
N ASN A 124 19.39 -12.57 -18.98
CA ASN A 124 19.48 -12.26 -20.41
C ASN A 124 20.47 -11.11 -20.67
N LYS A 125 21.71 -11.46 -21.08
CA LYS A 125 22.77 -10.48 -21.40
C LYS A 125 22.37 -9.52 -22.53
N GLY A 126 21.65 -10.02 -23.55
CA GLY A 126 21.18 -9.22 -24.68
C GLY A 126 20.16 -8.17 -24.24
N PHE A 127 19.18 -8.58 -23.43
CA PHE A 127 18.20 -7.66 -22.84
C PHE A 127 18.87 -6.63 -21.92
N ARG A 128 19.83 -7.03 -21.07
CA ARG A 128 20.57 -6.09 -20.21
C ARG A 128 21.35 -5.05 -21.02
N ARG A 129 21.96 -5.45 -22.15
CA ARG A 129 22.64 -4.50 -23.05
C ARG A 129 21.62 -3.58 -23.74
N PHE A 130 20.48 -4.13 -24.15
CA PHE A 130 19.41 -3.38 -24.77
C PHE A 130 18.85 -2.29 -23.84
N VAL A 131 18.54 -2.64 -22.58
CA VAL A 131 18.03 -1.69 -21.56
C VAL A 131 19.03 -0.56 -21.36
N ARG A 132 20.31 -0.87 -21.11
CA ARG A 132 21.36 0.14 -20.95
C ARG A 132 21.51 1.05 -22.18
N LEU A 133 21.34 0.51 -23.38
CA LEU A 133 21.39 1.29 -24.61
C LEU A 133 20.20 2.24 -24.74
N GLN A 134 18.99 1.81 -24.34
CA GLN A 134 17.81 2.67 -24.39
C GLN A 134 17.86 3.75 -23.30
N GLU A 135 18.26 3.40 -22.07
CA GLU A 135 18.38 4.35 -20.94
C GLU A 135 19.49 5.39 -21.17
N GLY A 136 20.50 5.08 -21.98
CA GLY A 136 21.57 6.01 -22.36
C GLY A 136 21.19 7.03 -23.44
N ARG A 137 19.95 7.00 -23.94
CA ARG A 137 19.46 7.95 -24.94
C ARG A 137 19.21 9.33 -24.34
N PRO A 138 19.48 10.42 -25.08
CA PRO A 138 19.23 11.78 -24.59
C PRO A 138 17.74 12.00 -24.27
N GLU A 139 16.83 11.36 -25.01
CA GLU A 139 15.38 11.46 -24.78
C GLU A 139 14.94 10.96 -23.40
N PHE A 140 15.72 10.05 -22.78
CA PHE A 140 15.43 9.56 -21.43
C PHE A 140 15.95 10.49 -20.34
N GLY A 141 16.88 11.41 -20.63
CA GLY A 141 17.39 12.36 -19.64
C GLY A 141 17.93 11.72 -18.35
N GLY A 142 18.44 10.48 -18.43
CA GLY A 142 18.90 9.70 -17.29
C GLY A 142 17.83 8.90 -16.54
N LEU A 143 16.56 8.91 -17.00
CA LEU A 143 15.49 8.07 -16.46
C LEU A 143 15.75 6.59 -16.75
N GLN A 144 15.62 5.75 -15.73
CA GLN A 144 15.75 4.31 -15.88
C GLN A 144 14.39 3.65 -16.05
N LEU A 145 14.35 2.50 -16.73
CA LEU A 145 13.11 1.76 -16.95
C LEU A 145 12.42 1.40 -15.61
N GLN A 146 13.22 1.07 -14.59
CA GLN A 146 12.71 0.78 -13.24
C GLN A 146 11.96 1.95 -12.59
N ASP A 147 12.30 3.20 -12.94
CA ASP A 147 11.66 4.41 -12.39
C ASP A 147 10.40 4.77 -13.20
N LEU A 148 10.35 4.35 -14.47
CA LEU A 148 9.20 4.58 -15.35
C LEU A 148 8.06 3.59 -15.12
N LEU A 149 8.35 2.32 -14.80
CA LEU A 149 7.33 1.29 -14.61
C LEU A 149 6.25 1.62 -13.55
N PRO A 150 6.57 2.30 -12.42
CA PRO A 150 5.56 2.71 -11.43
C PRO A 150 4.69 3.89 -11.87
N LEU A 151 5.05 4.63 -12.92
CA LEU A 151 4.41 5.90 -13.30
C LEU A 151 2.88 5.81 -13.45
N PRO A 152 2.28 4.77 -14.09
CA PRO A 152 0.83 4.71 -14.19
C PRO A 152 0.12 4.66 -12.83
N LEU A 153 0.67 3.92 -11.87
CA LEU A 153 0.07 3.86 -10.52
C LEU A 153 0.27 5.17 -9.76
N GLN A 154 1.41 5.83 -9.94
CA GLN A 154 1.64 7.17 -9.37
C GLN A 154 0.71 8.21 -9.99
N ARG A 155 0.48 8.16 -11.30
CA ARG A 155 -0.42 9.07 -12.00
C ARG A 155 -1.86 8.92 -11.51
N LEU A 156 -2.33 7.70 -11.26
CA LEU A 156 -3.67 7.48 -10.70
C LEU A 156 -3.86 8.19 -9.36
N GLN A 157 -2.83 8.21 -8.49
CA GLN A 157 -2.88 8.95 -7.22
C GLN A 157 -2.94 10.47 -7.43
N GLN A 158 -2.25 10.98 -8.46
CA GLN A 158 -2.33 12.40 -8.82
C GLN A 158 -3.70 12.75 -9.38
N TYR A 159 -4.29 11.90 -10.23
CA TYR A 159 -5.64 12.10 -10.74
C TYR A 159 -6.66 12.20 -9.62
N GLU A 160 -6.58 11.34 -8.61
CA GLU A 160 -7.47 11.42 -7.45
C GLU A 160 -7.42 12.82 -6.81
N ASN A 161 -6.22 13.32 -6.51
CA ASN A 161 -6.08 14.64 -5.88
C ASN A 161 -6.52 15.79 -6.79
N LEU A 162 -6.08 15.78 -8.06
CA LEU A 162 -6.32 16.88 -9.00
C LEU A 162 -7.78 16.93 -9.47
N VAL A 163 -8.40 15.78 -9.76
CA VAL A 163 -9.77 15.73 -10.26
C VAL A 163 -10.78 16.01 -9.14
N VAL A 164 -10.53 15.55 -7.91
CA VAL A 164 -11.32 15.95 -6.74
C VAL A 164 -11.24 17.45 -6.53
N ALA A 165 -10.03 18.02 -6.50
CA ALA A 165 -9.85 19.47 -6.37
C ALA A 165 -10.51 20.25 -7.52
N LEU A 166 -10.44 19.74 -8.75
CA LEU A 166 -11.08 20.38 -9.92
C LEU A 166 -12.61 20.36 -9.80
N ALA A 167 -13.19 19.26 -9.34
CA ALA A 167 -14.64 19.14 -9.10
C ALA A 167 -15.11 20.08 -7.98
N GLU A 168 -14.40 20.11 -6.84
CA GLU A 168 -14.72 20.96 -5.68
C GLU A 168 -14.66 22.47 -6.01
N ASN A 169 -13.73 22.87 -6.89
CA ASN A 169 -13.58 24.27 -7.31
C ASN A 169 -14.42 24.61 -8.56
N THR A 170 -15.25 23.69 -9.06
CA THR A 170 -16.17 23.95 -10.19
C THR A 170 -17.57 24.23 -9.65
N GLY A 171 -18.14 25.38 -10.01
CA GLY A 171 -19.46 25.80 -9.52
C GLY A 171 -20.59 24.85 -9.95
N PRO A 172 -21.64 24.65 -9.12
CA PRO A 172 -22.70 23.67 -9.36
C PRO A 172 -23.54 23.95 -10.61
N ASN A 173 -23.54 25.20 -11.09
CA ASN A 173 -24.26 25.62 -12.30
C ASN A 173 -23.44 25.39 -13.58
N SER A 174 -22.19 24.91 -13.48
CA SER A 174 -21.36 24.60 -14.63
C SER A 174 -21.79 23.27 -15.26
N PRO A 175 -21.82 23.16 -16.60
CA PRO A 175 -22.08 21.88 -17.27
C PRO A 175 -21.04 20.81 -16.91
N ASP A 176 -19.81 21.21 -16.60
CA ASP A 176 -18.73 20.31 -16.20
C ASP A 176 -18.93 19.70 -14.81
N HIS A 177 -19.69 20.36 -13.91
CA HIS A 177 -19.71 20.01 -12.49
C HIS A 177 -20.13 18.55 -12.27
N GLN A 178 -21.26 18.13 -12.87
CA GLN A 178 -21.77 16.77 -12.71
C GLN A 178 -20.79 15.72 -13.29
N GLN A 179 -20.19 16.01 -14.44
CA GLN A 179 -19.24 15.10 -15.08
C GLN A 179 -17.96 14.96 -14.24
N LEU A 180 -17.43 16.08 -13.74
CA LEU A 180 -16.24 16.11 -12.88
C LEU A 180 -16.49 15.41 -11.54
N THR A 181 -17.65 15.61 -10.90
CA THR A 181 -17.99 14.91 -9.66
C THR A 181 -18.10 13.40 -9.87
N ARG A 182 -18.70 12.96 -10.99
CA ARG A 182 -18.76 11.53 -11.35
C ARG A 182 -17.35 10.97 -11.60
N ALA A 183 -16.53 11.68 -12.37
CA ALA A 183 -15.17 11.28 -12.66
C ALA A 183 -14.31 11.19 -11.38
N ALA A 184 -14.36 12.19 -10.52
CA ALA A 184 -13.66 12.22 -9.23
C ALA A 184 -14.01 10.99 -8.38
N ARG A 185 -15.30 10.67 -8.25
CA ARG A 185 -15.76 9.49 -7.51
C ARG A 185 -15.19 8.19 -8.09
N LEU A 186 -15.29 7.98 -9.40
CA LEU A 186 -14.82 6.75 -10.05
C LEU A 186 -13.29 6.59 -9.94
N ILE A 187 -12.55 7.69 -10.07
CA ILE A 187 -11.09 7.71 -9.91
C ILE A 187 -10.72 7.35 -8.46
N SER A 188 -11.36 7.96 -7.45
CA SER A 188 -11.12 7.62 -6.04
C SER A 188 -11.45 6.16 -5.71
N GLU A 189 -12.58 5.65 -6.20
CA GLU A 189 -12.94 4.23 -6.03
C GLU A 189 -11.87 3.31 -6.65
N THR A 190 -11.33 3.67 -7.81
CA THR A 190 -10.26 2.92 -8.48
C THR A 190 -8.94 3.02 -7.74
N ALA A 191 -8.55 4.22 -7.28
CA ALA A 191 -7.35 4.43 -6.50
C ALA A 191 -7.36 3.59 -5.21
N GLN A 192 -8.51 3.51 -4.53
CA GLN A 192 -8.69 2.66 -3.36
C GLN A 192 -8.61 1.16 -3.68
N ARG A 193 -9.15 0.71 -4.83
CA ARG A 193 -9.01 -0.67 -5.30
C ARG A 193 -7.54 -1.00 -5.60
N VAL A 194 -6.84 -0.15 -6.32
CA VAL A 194 -5.40 -0.28 -6.63
C VAL A 194 -4.57 -0.35 -5.35
N HIS A 195 -4.85 0.53 -4.38
CA HIS A 195 -4.19 0.50 -3.08
C HIS A 195 -4.41 -0.85 -2.37
N THR A 196 -5.65 -1.34 -2.36
CA THR A 196 -6.02 -2.64 -1.78
C THR A 196 -5.30 -3.81 -2.47
N ILE A 197 -5.20 -3.80 -3.81
CA ILE A 197 -4.44 -4.78 -4.59
C ILE A 197 -2.97 -4.78 -4.15
N GLY A 198 -2.35 -3.61 -4.06
CA GLY A 198 -0.96 -3.47 -3.65
C GLY A 198 -0.72 -3.95 -2.21
N GLN A 199 -1.64 -3.65 -1.28
CA GLN A 199 -1.57 -4.18 0.08
C GLN A 199 -1.68 -5.71 0.11
N LYS A 200 -2.62 -6.27 -0.67
CA LYS A 200 -2.81 -7.73 -0.77
C LYS A 200 -1.57 -8.43 -1.32
N GLN A 201 -0.96 -7.90 -2.38
CA GLN A 201 0.29 -8.45 -2.93
C GLN A 201 1.44 -8.44 -1.92
N LYS A 202 1.61 -7.34 -1.17
CA LYS A 202 2.61 -7.27 -0.08
C LYS A 202 2.33 -8.32 0.99
N ASN A 203 1.08 -8.46 1.40
CA ASN A 203 0.66 -9.50 2.34
C ASN A 203 0.96 -10.91 1.80
N ASP A 204 0.58 -11.21 0.56
CA ASP A 204 0.84 -12.51 -0.08
C ASP A 204 2.34 -12.82 -0.14
N GLN A 205 3.19 -11.82 -0.40
CA GLN A 205 4.63 -11.97 -0.34
C GLN A 205 5.11 -12.31 1.09
N HIS A 206 4.56 -11.67 2.12
CA HIS A 206 4.85 -12.03 3.52
C HIS A 206 4.38 -13.44 3.85
N LEU A 207 3.18 -13.82 3.44
CA LEU A 207 2.65 -15.18 3.64
C LEU A 207 3.51 -16.25 2.98
N ARG A 208 4.01 -16.00 1.75
CA ARG A 208 4.96 -16.89 1.06
C ARG A 208 6.25 -17.08 1.86
N ARG A 209 6.80 -15.99 2.41
CA ARG A 209 8.00 -16.05 3.28
C ARG A 209 7.73 -16.86 4.55
N VAL A 210 6.63 -16.59 5.24
CA VAL A 210 6.24 -17.33 6.45
C VAL A 210 6.01 -18.81 6.13
N GLN A 211 5.34 -19.11 5.02
CA GLN A 211 5.11 -20.49 4.58
C GLN A 211 6.41 -21.24 4.30
N ALA A 212 7.43 -20.57 3.75
CA ALA A 212 8.75 -21.16 3.52
C ALA A 212 9.51 -21.44 4.84
N LEU A 213 9.25 -20.64 5.88
CA LEU A 213 9.80 -20.88 7.23
C LEU A 213 9.11 -22.04 7.94
N LEU A 214 7.87 -22.37 7.58
CA LEU A 214 7.09 -23.44 8.20
C LEU A 214 7.30 -24.78 7.48
N SER A 215 7.78 -25.77 8.24
CA SER A 215 8.13 -27.10 7.75
C SER A 215 7.14 -28.18 8.20
N GLY A 216 6.84 -29.13 7.30
CA GLY A 216 6.07 -30.34 7.59
C GLY A 216 4.71 -30.41 6.87
N ARG A 217 4.06 -31.58 6.88
CA ARG A 217 2.73 -31.74 6.23
C ARG A 217 1.67 -30.84 6.84
N GLN A 218 1.73 -30.64 8.16
CA GLN A 218 0.85 -29.74 8.91
C GLN A 218 1.04 -28.25 8.57
N ALA A 219 2.14 -27.88 7.89
CA ALA A 219 2.39 -26.50 7.49
C ALA A 219 1.67 -26.12 6.19
N LYS A 220 1.20 -27.08 5.38
CA LYS A 220 0.56 -26.78 4.09
C LYS A 220 -0.75 -26.03 4.30
N GLY A 221 -0.90 -24.90 3.60
CA GLY A 221 -2.13 -24.11 3.62
C GLY A 221 -2.33 -23.25 4.86
N LEU A 222 -1.41 -23.28 5.83
CA LEU A 222 -1.57 -22.52 7.08
C LEU A 222 -1.54 -21.00 6.88
N THR A 223 -0.96 -20.51 5.79
CA THR A 223 -0.90 -19.08 5.50
C THR A 223 -1.88 -18.66 4.39
N SER A 224 -2.63 -19.59 3.80
CA SER A 224 -3.48 -19.30 2.65
C SER A 224 -4.67 -18.42 3.04
N GLY A 225 -4.88 -17.32 2.31
CA GLY A 225 -6.01 -16.41 2.52
C GLY A 225 -5.97 -15.59 3.81
N ARG A 226 -4.88 -15.63 4.57
CA ARG A 226 -4.76 -14.92 5.87
C ARG A 226 -4.10 -13.56 5.71
N TRP A 227 -4.31 -12.68 6.68
CA TRP A 227 -3.62 -11.39 6.73
C TRP A 227 -2.55 -11.42 7.82
N PHE A 228 -1.29 -11.31 7.42
CA PHE A 228 -0.15 -11.31 8.33
C PHE A 228 -0.04 -9.98 9.07
N LEU A 229 0.05 -10.04 10.40
CA LEU A 229 0.22 -8.87 11.24
C LEU A 229 1.64 -8.78 11.78
N ARG A 230 2.17 -9.87 12.33
CA ARG A 230 3.43 -9.83 13.09
C ARG A 230 4.09 -11.18 13.26
N GLN A 231 5.41 -11.18 13.47
CA GLN A 231 6.15 -12.36 13.94
C GLN A 231 7.14 -11.98 15.05
N GLY A 232 7.53 -12.95 15.87
CA GLY A 232 8.58 -12.76 16.87
C GLY A 232 8.72 -13.92 17.85
N TRP A 233 9.83 -13.90 18.58
CA TRP A 233 10.10 -14.85 19.66
C TRP A 233 9.40 -14.41 20.93
N LEU A 234 8.81 -15.37 21.64
CA LEU A 234 8.24 -15.19 22.97
C LEU A 234 8.64 -16.38 23.85
N LEU A 235 8.79 -16.14 25.16
CA LEU A 235 9.03 -17.18 26.15
C LEU A 235 7.70 -17.74 26.62
N VAL A 236 7.43 -19.00 26.30
CA VAL A 236 6.24 -19.71 26.79
C VAL A 236 6.56 -20.29 28.16
N VAL A 237 5.76 -19.93 29.16
CA VAL A 237 5.91 -20.37 30.55
C VAL A 237 4.95 -21.54 30.78
N PRO A 238 5.45 -22.79 30.91
CA PRO A 238 4.60 -23.93 31.24
C PRO A 238 4.12 -23.86 32.71
N PRO A 239 3.02 -24.54 33.07
CA PRO A 239 2.57 -24.63 34.46
C PRO A 239 3.62 -25.21 35.40
N HIS A 240 4.44 -26.14 34.88
CA HIS A 240 5.57 -26.74 35.57
C HIS A 240 6.78 -26.78 34.63
N GLY A 241 7.95 -26.38 35.14
CA GLY A 241 9.22 -26.40 34.43
C GLY A 241 9.67 -25.03 33.89
N GLU A 242 10.77 -25.04 33.14
CA GLU A 242 11.43 -23.82 32.68
C GLU A 242 10.73 -23.14 31.50
N PRO A 243 10.75 -21.80 31.41
CA PRO A 243 10.30 -21.05 30.24
C PRO A 243 11.05 -21.47 28.98
N ARG A 244 10.34 -21.58 27.85
CA ARG A 244 10.93 -22.02 26.58
C ARG A 244 10.66 -21.03 25.45
N PRO A 245 11.69 -20.62 24.68
CA PRO A 245 11.50 -19.73 23.54
C PRO A 245 10.73 -20.44 22.42
N ARG A 246 9.74 -19.74 21.86
CA ARG A 246 8.94 -20.17 20.71
C ARG A 246 8.78 -19.03 19.73
N MET A 247 8.71 -19.37 18.44
CA MET A 247 8.40 -18.42 17.39
C MET A 247 6.88 -18.33 17.24
N PHE A 248 6.38 -17.11 17.14
CA PHE A 248 4.97 -16.83 16.90
C PHE A 248 4.77 -16.08 15.58
N PHE A 249 3.70 -16.43 14.89
CA PHE A 249 3.21 -15.72 13.71
C PHE A 249 1.76 -15.33 13.97
N LEU A 250 1.49 -14.04 14.06
CA LEU A 250 0.18 -13.46 14.28
C LEU A 250 -0.45 -13.08 12.94
N PHE A 251 -1.64 -13.64 12.69
CA PHE A 251 -2.54 -13.28 11.60
C PHE A 251 -3.80 -12.60 12.18
N THR A 252 -4.64 -12.03 11.33
CA THR A 252 -5.91 -11.40 11.76
C THR A 252 -6.88 -12.38 12.44
N ASP A 253 -6.86 -13.63 12.02
CA ASP A 253 -7.79 -14.69 12.44
C ASP A 253 -7.15 -15.72 13.37
N VAL A 254 -5.82 -15.88 13.35
CA VAL A 254 -5.10 -16.95 14.05
C VAL A 254 -3.75 -16.49 14.61
N LEU A 255 -3.38 -16.98 15.79
CA LEU A 255 -2.00 -16.96 16.29
C LEU A 255 -1.37 -18.36 16.13
N LEU A 256 -0.28 -18.45 15.38
CA LEU A 256 0.47 -19.68 15.16
C LEU A 256 1.69 -19.74 16.07
N MET A 257 1.81 -20.81 16.86
CA MET A 257 3.00 -21.10 17.67
C MET A 257 3.84 -22.18 17.00
N ALA A 258 5.14 -21.91 16.83
CA ALA A 258 6.08 -22.80 16.18
C ALA A 258 7.34 -23.07 17.01
N LYS A 259 7.89 -24.28 16.87
CA LYS A 259 9.13 -24.70 17.51
C LYS A 259 10.26 -24.80 16.47
N PRO A 260 11.47 -24.30 16.75
CA PRO A 260 12.62 -24.49 15.86
C PRO A 260 12.91 -25.98 15.66
N ARG A 261 13.24 -26.37 14.43
CA ARG A 261 13.74 -27.71 14.14
C ARG A 261 15.23 -27.80 14.53
N PRO A 262 15.71 -28.94 15.08
CA PRO A 262 17.13 -29.14 15.34
C PRO A 262 17.98 -29.03 14.05
N PRO A 263 19.22 -28.53 14.13
CA PRO A 263 20.10 -28.32 12.97
C PRO A 263 20.46 -29.61 12.20
N LEU A 264 20.30 -30.79 12.82
CA LEU A 264 20.65 -32.09 12.25
C LEU A 264 19.85 -32.47 10.99
N HIS A 265 18.80 -31.71 10.64
CA HIS A 265 18.19 -31.78 9.31
C HIS A 265 18.99 -30.91 8.33
N LEU A 266 20.03 -31.49 7.72
CA LEU A 266 20.96 -30.85 6.77
C LEU A 266 20.30 -30.04 5.62
N LEU A 267 19.05 -30.36 5.25
CA LEU A 267 18.29 -29.68 4.19
C LEU A 267 17.22 -28.69 4.69
N ARG A 268 17.03 -28.54 6.01
CA ARG A 268 15.95 -27.72 6.63
C ARG A 268 16.38 -26.93 7.86
N SER A 269 17.67 -26.63 7.98
CA SER A 269 18.20 -25.74 9.02
C SER A 269 17.50 -24.38 8.96
N GLY A 270 17.11 -23.83 10.12
CA GLY A 270 16.39 -22.54 10.21
C GLY A 270 14.87 -22.58 9.99
N THR A 271 14.25 -23.77 9.87
CA THR A 271 12.79 -23.90 9.73
C THR A 271 12.08 -24.23 11.03
N PHE A 272 10.78 -23.95 11.08
CA PHE A 272 9.93 -24.15 12.26
C PHE A 272 8.89 -25.25 12.03
N ALA A 273 8.67 -26.08 13.05
CA ALA A 273 7.53 -26.99 13.11
C ALA A 273 6.34 -26.29 13.76
N CYS A 274 5.19 -26.25 13.08
CA CYS A 274 3.94 -25.78 13.68
C CYS A 274 3.59 -26.67 14.89
N LYS A 275 3.36 -26.04 16.05
CA LYS A 275 3.03 -26.75 17.30
C LYS A 275 1.57 -26.55 17.69
N ALA A 276 1.04 -25.36 17.49
CA ALA A 276 -0.35 -25.03 17.80
C ALA A 276 -0.84 -23.85 16.93
N LEU A 277 -2.15 -23.82 16.71
CA LEU A 277 -2.88 -22.74 16.07
C LEU A 277 -4.00 -22.32 17.02
N TYR A 278 -4.06 -21.03 17.31
CA TYR A 278 -5.02 -20.45 18.24
C TYR A 278 -5.93 -19.51 17.44
N PRO A 279 -7.17 -19.93 17.11
CA PRO A 279 -8.14 -19.05 16.46
C PRO A 279 -8.45 -17.86 17.36
N MET A 280 -8.19 -16.64 16.87
CA MET A 280 -8.32 -15.42 17.67
C MET A 280 -9.74 -15.20 18.19
N ALA A 281 -10.76 -15.67 17.46
CA ALA A 281 -12.16 -15.62 17.90
C ALA A 281 -12.45 -16.48 19.16
N GLN A 282 -11.59 -17.45 19.47
CA GLN A 282 -11.74 -18.39 20.59
C GLN A 282 -10.70 -18.14 21.69
N CYS A 283 -9.96 -17.04 21.60
CA CYS A 283 -8.89 -16.72 22.52
C CYS A 283 -9.21 -15.46 23.34
N HIS A 284 -9.06 -15.59 24.65
CA HIS A 284 -9.12 -14.50 25.61
C HIS A 284 -7.71 -14.22 26.13
N LEU A 285 -7.26 -12.99 25.94
CA LEU A 285 -5.98 -12.53 26.45
C LEU A 285 -6.21 -11.89 27.83
N SER A 286 -5.56 -12.42 28.86
CA SER A 286 -5.53 -11.82 30.19
C SER A 286 -4.12 -11.41 30.57
N ARG A 287 -4.01 -10.34 31.35
CA ARG A 287 -2.74 -9.88 31.92
C ARG A 287 -2.56 -10.55 33.27
N VAL A 288 -1.45 -11.26 33.45
CA VAL A 288 -1.13 -11.95 34.69
C VAL A 288 -0.24 -11.09 35.58
N PHE A 289 0.80 -10.45 35.01
CA PHE A 289 1.71 -9.58 35.75
C PHE A 289 2.42 -8.55 34.86
N GLY A 290 2.83 -7.40 35.41
CA GLY A 290 3.68 -6.40 34.73
C GLY A 290 2.94 -5.37 33.86
N HIS A 291 3.67 -4.33 33.43
CA HIS A 291 3.16 -3.27 32.56
C HIS A 291 3.57 -3.56 31.11
N SER A 292 2.60 -3.59 30.21
CA SER A 292 2.76 -3.82 28.76
C SER A 292 3.48 -2.70 27.98
N GLY A 293 4.28 -1.89 28.69
CA GLY A 293 5.08 -0.79 28.16
C GLY A 293 6.24 -0.36 29.07
N GLY A 294 6.49 -1.06 30.18
CA GLY A 294 7.62 -0.78 31.09
C GLY A 294 8.88 -1.60 30.73
N PRO A 295 10.05 -1.24 31.29
CA PRO A 295 11.34 -1.89 30.98
C PRO A 295 11.40 -3.37 31.40
N CYS A 296 10.53 -3.82 32.31
CA CYS A 296 10.56 -5.17 32.88
C CYS A 296 9.66 -6.18 32.16
N GLY A 297 9.08 -5.83 30.99
CA GLY A 297 8.15 -6.72 30.28
C GLY A 297 6.86 -7.02 31.05
N GLY A 298 6.00 -7.84 30.47
CA GLY A 298 4.73 -8.25 31.09
C GLY A 298 4.37 -9.68 30.74
N LEU A 299 3.81 -10.41 31.70
CA LEU A 299 3.31 -11.76 31.54
C LEU A 299 1.84 -11.70 31.10
N LEU A 300 1.58 -12.25 29.91
CA LEU A 300 0.25 -12.39 29.35
C LEU A 300 -0.13 -13.86 29.32
N SER A 301 -1.42 -14.16 29.53
CA SER A 301 -1.95 -15.50 29.36
C SER A 301 -3.01 -15.50 28.27
N LEU A 302 -2.90 -16.46 27.35
CA LEU A 302 -3.90 -16.71 26.33
C LEU A 302 -4.71 -17.94 26.76
N HIS A 303 -5.98 -17.72 27.05
CA HIS A 303 -6.94 -18.77 27.39
C HIS A 303 -7.87 -19.02 26.20
N GLY A 304 -8.22 -20.28 25.94
CA GLY A 304 -9.18 -20.65 24.91
C GLY A 304 -9.63 -22.10 25.08
N ASN A 305 -10.53 -22.56 24.20
CA ASN A 305 -11.08 -23.93 24.27
C ASN A 305 -10.01 -25.02 24.05
N SER A 306 -8.93 -24.70 23.33
CA SER A 306 -7.70 -25.49 23.31
C SER A 306 -6.78 -25.05 24.45
N LYS A 307 -6.21 -25.99 25.23
CA LYS A 307 -5.25 -25.77 26.34
C LYS A 307 -4.56 -24.39 26.29
N GLY A 308 -4.90 -23.51 27.23
CA GLY A 308 -4.32 -22.17 27.35
C GLY A 308 -2.81 -22.20 27.66
N PHE A 309 -2.12 -21.10 27.39
CA PHE A 309 -0.70 -20.94 27.72
C PHE A 309 -0.37 -19.52 28.15
N SER A 310 0.58 -19.41 29.08
CA SER A 310 1.16 -18.13 29.50
C SER A 310 2.44 -17.86 28.71
N PHE A 311 2.66 -16.61 28.34
CA PHE A 311 3.88 -16.18 27.67
C PHE A 311 4.35 -14.82 28.18
N SER A 312 5.66 -14.69 28.34
CA SER A 312 6.32 -13.44 28.73
C SER A 312 6.66 -12.62 27.48
N LEU A 313 6.35 -11.33 27.53
CA LEU A 313 6.93 -10.32 26.66
C LEU A 313 8.25 -9.84 27.29
N ASP A 314 9.23 -10.73 27.45
CA ASP A 314 10.56 -10.30 27.89
C ASP A 314 11.23 -9.49 26.77
N LEU A 315 11.57 -8.25 27.11
CA LEU A 315 12.09 -7.20 26.22
C LEU A 315 13.60 -7.29 25.98
N SER A 316 14.23 -8.43 26.30
CA SER A 316 15.69 -8.57 26.38
C SER A 316 16.38 -8.99 25.07
N GLU A 317 15.79 -8.72 23.91
CA GLU A 317 16.46 -8.82 22.60
C GLU A 317 16.26 -7.50 21.85
N PRO A 318 17.33 -6.87 21.31
CA PRO A 318 17.23 -5.64 20.54
C PRO A 318 16.63 -5.94 19.14
N CYS A 319 15.35 -6.31 19.11
CA CYS A 319 14.58 -6.39 17.87
C CYS A 319 14.01 -5.00 17.55
N PRO A 320 14.33 -4.38 16.41
CA PRO A 320 14.00 -2.97 16.11
C PRO A 320 12.51 -2.70 15.87
N LYS A 321 11.62 -3.68 16.10
CA LYS A 321 10.17 -3.49 16.04
C LYS A 321 9.55 -4.20 17.24
N ARG A 322 8.98 -3.42 18.15
CA ARG A 322 8.45 -3.79 19.47
C ARG A 322 7.03 -4.39 19.38
N TRP A 323 6.72 -5.48 20.09
CA TRP A 323 5.33 -5.94 20.27
C TRP A 323 4.65 -4.93 21.20
N SER A 324 3.98 -3.91 20.66
CA SER A 324 3.23 -2.93 21.44
C SER A 324 1.73 -3.08 21.20
N LEU A 325 0.94 -2.83 22.25
CA LEU A 325 -0.53 -2.83 22.24
C LEU A 325 -1.17 -2.03 21.10
N SER A 326 -0.47 -1.03 20.57
CA SER A 326 -0.92 -0.23 19.41
C SER A 326 -1.05 -1.01 18.10
N SER A 327 -0.47 -2.23 18.02
CA SER A 327 -0.42 -3.06 16.82
C SER A 327 -1.52 -4.14 16.76
N CYS A 328 -2.40 -4.22 17.76
CA CYS A 328 -3.49 -5.20 17.80
C CYS A 328 -4.76 -4.68 17.09
N PRO A 329 -5.53 -5.55 16.38
CA PRO A 329 -6.79 -5.18 15.75
C PRO A 329 -7.86 -4.75 16.77
N SER A 330 -8.86 -4.00 16.31
CA SER A 330 -9.85 -3.24 17.09
C SER A 330 -10.59 -4.00 18.20
N LEU A 331 -10.76 -5.32 18.08
CA LEU A 331 -11.34 -6.17 19.15
C LEU A 331 -10.50 -6.21 20.45
N MET A 332 -9.20 -5.87 20.39
CA MET A 332 -8.37 -5.68 21.58
C MET A 332 -8.31 -4.22 22.05
N ARG A 333 -8.76 -3.24 21.25
CA ARG A 333 -8.81 -1.83 21.66
C ARG A 333 -10.01 -1.52 22.56
N SER A 334 -11.10 -2.25 22.40
CA SER A 334 -12.34 -2.11 23.19
C SER A 334 -12.17 -2.48 24.67
N TYR A 335 -11.12 -3.20 25.05
CA TYR A 335 -10.79 -3.46 26.45
C TYR A 335 -9.83 -2.43 27.07
N CYS A 336 -9.51 -1.35 26.36
CA CYS A 336 -8.50 -0.35 26.78
C CYS A 336 -9.02 1.09 26.84
N LEU A 337 -10.32 1.34 26.70
CA LEU A 337 -10.91 2.67 26.87
C LEU A 337 -11.94 2.67 28.00
N CYS A 338 -11.51 3.10 29.19
CA CYS A 338 -12.34 3.82 30.16
C CYS A 338 -11.40 4.70 31.03
N PRO A 339 -11.84 5.89 31.47
CA PRO A 339 -11.13 7.13 31.19
C PRO A 339 -10.47 7.73 32.43
N GLN A 340 -9.22 8.20 32.28
CA GLN A 340 -8.71 9.25 33.17
C GLN A 340 -8.92 10.60 32.51
N THR A 341 -9.98 11.30 32.89
CA THR A 341 -10.03 12.77 32.86
C THR A 341 -10.81 13.28 34.06
N ARG A 342 -10.08 13.66 35.12
CA ARG A 342 -9.98 15.04 35.64
C ARG A 342 -9.72 15.04 37.16
N ARG A 343 -8.51 15.53 37.47
CA ARG A 343 -8.16 16.51 38.52
C ARG A 343 -8.95 16.47 39.83
N SER A 344 -8.22 16.39 40.94
CA SER A 344 -8.06 17.57 41.83
C SER A 344 -6.99 17.30 42.87
N CYS A 345 -5.95 18.14 42.88
CA CYS A 345 -5.14 18.37 44.06
C CYS A 345 -6.04 19.06 45.11
N HIS A 346 -6.22 18.47 46.29
CA HIS A 346 -6.24 19.17 47.58
C HIS A 346 -6.58 18.19 48.70
N ALA A 347 -5.75 18.24 49.75
CA ALA A 347 -6.07 18.26 51.18
C ALA A 347 -5.06 17.39 51.93
N GLY A 348 -4.16 18.05 52.66
CA GLY A 348 -3.16 17.41 53.50
C GLY A 348 -3.74 16.93 54.82
N THR A 349 -2.87 16.47 55.72
CA THR A 349 -3.14 16.46 57.16
C THR A 349 -1.82 16.36 57.93
N THR A 350 -1.62 17.32 58.86
CA THR A 350 -1.01 17.21 60.23
C THR A 350 0.37 16.54 60.38
N VAL A 351 1.36 17.11 61.07
CA VAL A 351 1.43 18.06 62.20
C VAL A 351 2.54 19.07 61.97
#